data_AF-A0AAU6IT14-F1
#
_entry.id   AF-A0AAU6IT14-F1
#
_cell.length_a   1.000
_cell.length_b   1.000
_cell.length_c   1.000
_cell.angle_alpha   90.00
_cell.angle_beta   90.00
_cell.angle_gamma   90.00
#
_symmetry.space_group_name_H-M   'P 1'
#
loop_
_entity.id
_entity.type
_entity.pdbx_description
1 polymer ?
#
loop_
_entity_poly.entity_id
_entity_poly.type
_entity_poly.pdbx_seq_one_letter_code
_entity_poly.pdbx_strand_id
1 'polypeptide(L)'
;MATKLNQIIAVEKGVKSKAHQDLTAAHHGLQKPALLAGISRTYQPKDEEGEQLPPESTRVQVRAEHVLRDTAKTLTRLFDVTATKDWANCEARADVTVDGRAVLSQVPVAYLLFLEKQLVDLNTFVRKLPVLDASEAWTQDPSTDDWKTEPVRTLRTKKVPRNHVKAEATEKHPAQVEVYYEDVPVGYWTTVKFSGALPARRVNELLDRIERLQQAVKFAREEANAAEVADQRAGDPVFSYLFG
;
A
#
# COMPACT_ATOMS: atom_id res chain seq x y z
N MET A 1 11.03 3.49 -33.42
CA MET A 1 10.19 3.98 -32.31
C MET A 1 11.07 3.96 -31.07
N ALA A 2 11.12 5.04 -30.30
CA ALA A 2 11.83 5.04 -29.02
C ALA A 2 11.06 4.20 -27.99
N THR A 3 11.79 3.42 -27.19
CA THR A 3 11.20 2.63 -26.10
C THR A 3 10.78 3.56 -24.97
N LYS A 4 9.64 3.30 -24.33
CA LYS A 4 9.15 4.09 -23.19
C LYS A 4 9.38 3.36 -21.86
N LEU A 5 9.50 4.11 -20.77
CA LEU A 5 9.71 3.55 -19.43
C LEU A 5 8.60 2.56 -19.04
N ASN A 6 7.33 2.90 -19.29
CA ASN A 6 6.21 2.00 -19.03
C ASN A 6 6.31 0.66 -19.79
N GLN A 7 6.87 0.66 -21.00
CA GLN A 7 7.08 -0.56 -21.79
C GLN A 7 8.19 -1.43 -21.18
N ILE A 8 9.28 -0.82 -20.70
CA ILE A 8 10.34 -1.54 -19.97
C ILE A 8 9.79 -2.16 -18.70
N ILE A 9 9.02 -1.40 -17.91
CA ILE A 9 8.38 -1.89 -16.68
C ILE A 9 7.46 -3.09 -16.98
N ALA A 10 6.69 -3.04 -18.08
CA ALA A 10 5.79 -4.12 -18.46
C ALA A 10 6.52 -5.44 -18.79
N VAL A 11 7.70 -5.39 -19.41
CA VAL A 11 8.46 -6.60 -19.79
C VAL A 11 9.38 -7.10 -18.69
N GLU A 12 9.82 -6.24 -17.76
CA GLU A 12 10.78 -6.57 -16.70
C GLU A 12 10.36 -7.80 -15.89
N LYS A 13 9.11 -7.85 -15.46
CA LYS A 13 8.60 -8.98 -14.66
C LYS A 13 8.75 -10.32 -15.38
N GLY A 14 8.46 -10.35 -16.69
CA GLY A 14 8.59 -11.55 -17.52
C GLY A 14 10.05 -11.95 -17.71
N VAL A 15 10.93 -10.98 -17.99
CA VAL A 15 12.37 -11.20 -18.12
C VAL A 15 12.96 -11.75 -16.83
N LYS A 16 12.59 -11.18 -15.67
CA LYS A 16 13.05 -11.64 -14.35
C LYS A 16 12.60 -13.06 -14.05
N SER A 17 11.33 -13.39 -14.31
CA SER A 17 10.81 -14.74 -14.12
C SER A 17 11.55 -15.76 -15.00
N LYS A 18 11.73 -15.43 -16.29
CA LYS A 18 12.43 -16.30 -17.24
C LYS A 18 13.89 -16.51 -16.82
N ALA A 19 14.60 -15.44 -16.49
CA ALA A 19 16.00 -15.54 -16.08
C ALA A 19 16.20 -16.41 -14.85
N HIS A 20 15.28 -16.33 -13.87
CA HIS A 20 15.31 -17.19 -12.69
C HIS A 20 15.07 -18.67 -13.03
N GLN A 21 14.10 -18.97 -13.90
CA GLN A 21 13.82 -20.33 -14.38
C GLN A 21 15.03 -20.91 -15.13
N ASP A 22 15.58 -20.16 -16.09
CA ASP A 22 16.70 -20.59 -16.92
C ASP A 22 17.96 -20.84 -16.05
N LEU A 23 18.24 -19.97 -15.07
CA LEU A 23 19.35 -20.15 -14.12
C LEU A 23 19.16 -21.39 -13.24
N THR A 24 17.93 -21.65 -12.79
CA THR A 24 17.59 -22.82 -11.97
C THR A 24 17.78 -24.11 -12.77
N ALA A 25 17.35 -24.12 -14.05
CA ALA A 25 17.54 -25.24 -14.95
C ALA A 25 19.04 -25.51 -15.23
N ALA A 26 19.82 -24.46 -15.46
CA ALA A 26 21.28 -24.55 -15.62
C ALA A 26 21.94 -25.19 -14.40
N HIS A 27 21.59 -24.73 -13.19
CA HIS A 27 22.10 -25.27 -11.93
C HIS A 27 21.75 -26.77 -11.77
N HIS A 28 20.50 -27.15 -11.99
CA HIS A 28 20.08 -28.56 -11.92
C HIS A 28 20.75 -29.46 -12.97
N GLY A 29 21.04 -28.94 -14.16
CA GLY A 29 21.79 -29.67 -15.18
C GLY A 29 23.22 -29.98 -14.73
N LEU A 30 23.90 -29.00 -14.16
CA LEU A 30 25.28 -29.13 -13.66
C LEU A 30 25.39 -30.03 -12.41
N GLN A 31 24.32 -30.19 -11.64
CA GLN A 31 24.26 -31.08 -10.48
C GLN A 31 24.20 -32.58 -10.83
N LYS A 32 24.21 -32.97 -12.11
CA LYS A 32 24.14 -34.36 -12.55
C LYS A 32 25.48 -34.80 -13.16
N PRO A 33 26.47 -35.27 -12.38
CA PRO A 33 27.82 -35.58 -12.88
C PRO A 33 27.85 -36.52 -14.08
N ALA A 34 26.92 -37.49 -14.15
CA ALA A 34 26.79 -38.41 -15.28
C ALA A 34 26.52 -37.72 -16.63
N LEU A 35 25.96 -36.50 -16.63
CA LEU A 35 25.75 -35.71 -17.85
C LEU A 35 27.02 -34.96 -18.29
N LEU A 36 27.92 -34.66 -17.35
CA LEU A 36 29.19 -33.98 -17.61
C LEU A 36 30.33 -34.96 -17.93
N ALA A 37 30.17 -36.23 -17.55
CA ALA A 37 31.12 -37.28 -17.83
C ALA A 37 30.80 -37.97 -19.16
N GLY A 38 31.86 -38.40 -19.86
CA GLY A 38 31.77 -39.34 -20.97
C GLY A 38 32.79 -40.44 -20.78
N ILE A 39 32.54 -41.60 -21.38
CA ILE A 39 33.46 -42.74 -21.35
C ILE A 39 33.58 -43.33 -22.75
N SER A 40 34.77 -43.77 -23.13
CA SER A 40 35.01 -44.53 -24.36
C SER A 40 36.00 -45.64 -24.02
N ARG A 41 35.55 -46.89 -24.07
CA ARG A 41 36.35 -48.08 -23.80
C ARG A 41 36.35 -49.00 -24.99
N THR A 42 37.53 -49.41 -25.40
CA THR A 42 37.76 -50.45 -26.40
C THR A 42 38.50 -51.59 -25.72
N TYR A 43 38.00 -52.81 -25.85
CA TYR A 43 38.64 -53.99 -25.30
C TYR A 43 39.64 -54.56 -26.32
N GLN A 44 40.85 -54.88 -25.88
CA GLN A 44 41.84 -55.60 -26.66
C GLN A 44 42.20 -56.89 -25.91
N PRO A 45 41.92 -58.08 -26.47
CA PRO A 45 42.34 -59.34 -25.86
C PRO A 45 43.87 -59.42 -25.77
N LYS A 46 44.38 -60.12 -24.76
CA LYS A 46 45.82 -60.30 -24.53
C LYS A 46 46.46 -61.28 -25.52
N ASP A 47 45.72 -62.32 -25.90
CA ASP A 47 46.16 -63.40 -26.78
C ASP A 47 45.23 -63.47 -28.01
N GLU A 48 45.72 -64.02 -29.13
CA GLU A 48 44.98 -64.05 -30.40
C GLU A 48 43.68 -64.88 -30.34
N GLU A 49 43.59 -65.82 -29.40
CA GLU A 49 42.39 -66.65 -29.15
C GLU A 49 41.45 -66.05 -28.09
N GLY A 50 41.73 -64.83 -27.60
CA GLY A 50 40.97 -64.20 -26.52
C GLY A 50 39.57 -63.73 -26.94
N GLU A 51 38.65 -63.66 -25.96
CA GLU A 51 37.26 -63.24 -26.16
C GLU A 51 37.17 -61.78 -26.63
N GLN A 52 36.44 -61.50 -27.70
CA GLN A 52 36.17 -60.15 -28.17
C GLN A 52 34.98 -59.55 -27.39
N LEU A 53 35.20 -58.46 -26.66
CA LEU A 53 34.13 -57.71 -25.99
C LEU A 53 33.77 -56.45 -26.76
N PRO A 54 32.47 -56.09 -26.85
CA PRO A 54 32.04 -54.89 -27.56
C PRO A 54 32.57 -53.61 -26.87
N PRO A 55 32.87 -52.55 -27.63
CA PRO A 55 33.27 -51.28 -27.06
C PRO A 55 32.10 -50.62 -26.33
N GLU A 56 32.41 -49.88 -25.27
CA GLU A 56 31.44 -49.08 -24.51
C GLU A 56 31.70 -47.60 -24.76
N SER A 57 30.67 -46.83 -25.10
CA SER A 57 30.79 -45.39 -25.27
C SER A 57 29.58 -44.63 -24.74
N THR A 58 29.83 -43.66 -23.88
CA THR A 58 28.86 -42.63 -23.46
C THR A 58 29.47 -41.26 -23.75
N ARG A 59 28.76 -40.41 -24.50
CA ARG A 59 29.22 -39.05 -24.80
C ARG A 59 28.83 -38.08 -23.68
N VAL A 60 29.63 -37.03 -23.51
CA VAL A 60 29.29 -35.88 -22.65
C VAL A 60 28.03 -35.21 -23.19
N GLN A 61 27.02 -35.04 -22.33
CA GLN A 61 25.72 -34.47 -22.69
C GLN A 61 25.63 -32.97 -22.33
N VAL A 62 26.29 -32.55 -21.25
CA VAL A 62 26.33 -31.17 -20.77
C VAL A 62 27.78 -30.69 -20.73
N ARG A 63 28.03 -29.51 -21.30
CA ARG A 63 29.34 -28.84 -21.27
C ARG A 63 29.24 -27.60 -20.41
N ALA A 64 30.04 -27.50 -19.34
CA ALA A 64 30.01 -26.36 -18.41
C ALA A 64 30.19 -25.01 -19.13
N GLU A 65 31.14 -24.91 -20.07
CA GLU A 65 31.37 -23.69 -20.87
C GLU A 65 30.16 -23.27 -21.73
N HIS A 66 29.35 -24.23 -22.18
CA HIS A 66 28.12 -23.89 -22.91
C HIS A 66 27.08 -23.34 -21.93
N VAL A 67 26.93 -23.98 -20.77
CA VAL A 67 26.02 -23.53 -19.72
C VAL A 67 26.38 -22.13 -19.21
N LEU A 68 27.67 -21.81 -19.05
CA LEU A 68 28.13 -20.47 -18.67
C LEU A 68 27.76 -19.42 -19.71
N ARG A 69 28.00 -19.69 -21.01
CA ARG A 69 27.62 -18.77 -22.10
C ARG A 69 26.11 -18.55 -22.18
N ASP A 70 25.31 -19.60 -22.05
CA ASP A 70 23.85 -19.49 -22.05
C ASP A 70 23.35 -18.71 -20.83
N THR A 71 23.94 -18.96 -19.65
CA THR A 71 23.64 -18.23 -18.41
C THR A 71 23.98 -16.75 -18.56
N ALA A 72 25.16 -16.42 -19.10
CA ALA A 72 25.60 -15.06 -19.37
C ALA A 72 24.61 -14.31 -20.27
N LYS A 73 24.19 -14.94 -21.39
CA LYS A 73 23.21 -14.36 -22.31
C LYS A 73 21.88 -14.06 -21.64
N THR A 74 21.37 -15.01 -20.85
CA THR A 74 20.11 -14.86 -20.12
C THR A 74 20.19 -13.74 -19.08
N LEU A 75 21.24 -13.72 -18.28
CA LEU A 75 21.41 -12.71 -17.23
C LEU A 75 21.76 -11.33 -17.79
N THR A 76 22.44 -11.25 -18.94
CA THR A 76 22.70 -9.99 -19.66
C THR A 76 21.38 -9.28 -19.96
N ARG A 77 20.40 -10.00 -20.51
CA ARG A 77 19.08 -9.42 -20.79
C ARG A 77 18.39 -8.92 -19.52
N LEU A 78 18.51 -9.66 -18.41
CA LEU A 78 17.96 -9.23 -17.12
C LEU A 78 18.64 -7.93 -16.62
N PHE A 79 19.96 -7.87 -16.71
CA PHE A 79 20.75 -6.74 -16.22
C PHE A 79 20.46 -5.48 -17.05
N ASP A 80 20.44 -5.61 -18.37
CA ASP A 80 20.11 -4.51 -19.29
C ASP A 80 18.72 -3.92 -19.03
N VAL A 81 17.69 -4.76 -18.87
CA VAL A 81 16.32 -4.29 -18.59
C VAL A 81 16.25 -3.57 -17.25
N THR A 82 16.87 -4.15 -16.22
CA THR A 82 16.85 -3.58 -14.87
C THR A 82 17.57 -2.24 -14.86
N ALA A 83 18.78 -2.16 -15.44
CA ALA A 83 19.54 -0.94 -15.57
C ALA A 83 18.78 0.13 -16.38
N THR A 84 18.17 -0.25 -17.51
CA THR A 84 17.38 0.69 -18.33
C THR A 84 16.26 1.34 -17.52
N LYS A 85 15.52 0.54 -16.75
CA LYS A 85 14.46 1.05 -15.88
C LYS A 85 15.02 1.96 -14.78
N ASP A 86 16.08 1.53 -14.10
CA ASP A 86 16.60 2.24 -12.93
C ASP A 86 17.25 3.57 -13.32
N TRP A 87 17.98 3.63 -14.44
CA TRP A 87 18.50 4.89 -14.98
C TRP A 87 17.37 5.82 -15.44
N ALA A 88 16.38 5.29 -16.16
CA ALA A 88 15.22 6.08 -16.58
C ALA A 88 14.45 6.66 -15.39
N ASN A 89 14.33 5.93 -14.28
CA ASN A 89 13.68 6.44 -13.07
C ASN A 89 14.41 7.64 -12.44
N CYS A 90 15.72 7.81 -12.66
CA CYS A 90 16.47 8.98 -12.19
C CYS A 90 16.06 10.28 -12.93
N GLU A 91 15.59 10.14 -14.17
CA GLU A 91 15.32 11.24 -15.09
C GLU A 91 13.82 11.49 -15.26
N ALA A 92 12.99 10.43 -15.24
CA ALA A 92 11.56 10.49 -15.46
C ALA A 92 10.84 11.36 -14.42
N ARG A 93 10.32 12.50 -14.88
CA ARG A 93 9.67 13.54 -14.08
C ARG A 93 8.43 14.07 -14.76
N ALA A 94 7.50 14.58 -13.96
CA ALA A 94 6.33 15.30 -14.45
C ALA A 94 5.86 16.34 -13.44
N ASP A 95 5.07 17.30 -13.90
CA ASP A 95 4.42 18.29 -13.06
C ASP A 95 3.06 17.77 -12.55
N VAL A 96 2.73 18.04 -11.29
CA VAL A 96 1.41 17.75 -10.71
C VAL A 96 0.55 19.00 -10.82
N THR A 97 -0.37 19.02 -11.78
CA THR A 97 -1.25 20.15 -12.05
C THR A 97 -2.67 19.88 -11.57
N VAL A 98 -3.19 20.74 -10.69
CA VAL A 98 -4.58 20.70 -10.20
C VAL A 98 -5.29 21.97 -10.64
N ASP A 99 -6.45 21.85 -11.28
CA ASP A 99 -7.27 22.98 -11.74
C ASP A 99 -6.46 24.02 -12.55
N GLY A 100 -5.55 23.54 -13.42
CA GLY A 100 -4.70 24.37 -14.28
C GLY A 100 -3.48 25.00 -13.59
N ARG A 101 -3.26 24.72 -12.31
CA ARG A 101 -2.10 25.22 -11.55
C ARG A 101 -1.15 24.09 -11.18
N ALA A 102 0.13 24.22 -11.53
CA ALA A 102 1.18 23.34 -11.05
C ALA A 102 1.34 23.49 -9.53
N VAL A 103 1.03 22.43 -8.80
CA VAL A 103 1.19 22.33 -7.34
C VAL A 103 2.58 21.83 -6.98
N LEU A 104 3.12 20.90 -7.80
CA LEU A 104 4.48 20.41 -7.72
C LEU A 104 5.06 20.35 -9.15
N SER A 105 6.33 20.71 -9.31
CA SER A 105 7.02 20.72 -10.61
C SER A 105 8.17 19.73 -10.65
N GLN A 106 8.38 19.08 -11.79
CA GLN A 106 9.52 18.20 -12.09
C GLN A 106 9.70 17.08 -11.06
N VAL A 107 8.57 16.48 -10.67
CA VAL A 107 8.51 15.48 -9.61
C VAL A 107 8.95 14.12 -10.16
N PRO A 108 9.94 13.45 -9.53
CA PRO A 108 10.38 12.12 -9.95
C PRO A 108 9.25 11.08 -9.90
N VAL A 109 9.22 10.18 -10.87
CA VAL A 109 8.20 9.10 -10.97
C VAL A 109 8.12 8.22 -9.71
N ALA A 110 9.27 7.95 -9.08
CA ALA A 110 9.32 7.18 -7.83
C ALA A 110 8.64 7.91 -6.67
N TYR A 111 8.75 9.24 -6.61
CA TYR A 111 8.08 10.04 -5.60
C TYR A 111 6.57 10.16 -5.88
N LEU A 112 6.18 10.26 -7.15
CA LEU A 112 4.76 10.24 -7.55
C LEU A 112 4.06 8.93 -7.11
N LEU A 113 4.74 7.79 -7.24
CA LEU A 113 4.27 6.50 -6.71
C LEU A 113 4.09 6.51 -5.18
N PHE A 114 5.01 7.13 -4.45
CA PHE A 114 4.88 7.32 -3.01
C PHE A 114 3.69 8.21 -2.67
N LEU A 115 3.59 9.37 -3.33
CA LEU A 115 2.54 10.36 -3.08
C LEU A 115 1.15 9.79 -3.38
N GLU A 116 0.98 9.02 -4.45
CA GLU A 116 -0.26 8.33 -4.78
C GLU A 116 -0.74 7.45 -3.61
N LYS A 117 0.16 6.66 -3.01
CA LYS A 117 -0.14 5.83 -1.83
C LYS A 117 -0.51 6.68 -0.62
N GLN A 118 0.30 7.70 -0.31
CA GLN A 118 0.03 8.57 0.85
C GLN A 118 -1.30 9.32 0.74
N LEU A 119 -1.70 9.71 -0.48
CA LEU A 119 -2.99 10.35 -0.69
C LEU A 119 -4.17 9.38 -0.52
N VAL A 120 -4.00 8.09 -0.82
CA VAL A 120 -5.00 7.06 -0.50
C VAL A 120 -5.16 6.92 1.02
N ASP A 121 -4.05 6.88 1.76
CA ASP A 121 -4.07 6.82 3.22
C ASP A 121 -4.70 8.09 3.82
N LEU A 122 -4.34 9.27 3.30
CA LEU A 122 -4.89 10.55 3.72
C LEU A 122 -6.39 10.66 3.42
N ASN A 123 -6.86 10.21 2.25
CA ASN A 123 -8.29 10.15 1.94
C ASN A 123 -9.02 9.27 2.97
N THR A 124 -8.47 8.09 3.25
CA THR A 124 -9.03 7.16 4.24
C THR A 124 -9.08 7.77 5.64
N PHE A 125 -8.03 8.47 6.04
CA PHE A 125 -7.97 9.19 7.32
C PHE A 125 -9.05 10.29 7.39
N VAL A 126 -9.11 11.18 6.39
CA VAL A 126 -10.07 12.29 6.37
C VAL A 126 -11.52 11.79 6.35
N ARG A 127 -11.79 10.71 5.61
CA ARG A 127 -13.11 10.07 5.56
C ARG A 127 -13.59 9.56 6.92
N LYS A 128 -12.67 9.26 7.83
CA LYS A 128 -12.95 8.77 9.19
C LYS A 128 -12.98 9.87 10.26
N LEU A 129 -12.78 11.13 9.88
CA LEU A 129 -12.84 12.23 10.86
C LEU A 129 -14.24 12.32 11.48
N PRO A 130 -14.33 12.53 12.82
CA PRO A 130 -15.60 12.77 13.48
C PRO A 130 -16.31 14.00 12.90
N VAL A 131 -17.62 13.88 12.72
CA VAL A 131 -18.49 14.95 12.21
C VAL A 131 -19.45 15.39 13.31
N LEU A 132 -19.76 16.69 13.34
CA LEU A 132 -20.74 17.26 14.26
C LEU A 132 -22.10 16.56 14.14
N ASP A 133 -22.73 16.30 15.29
CA ASP A 133 -24.06 15.71 15.37
C ASP A 133 -25.10 16.65 14.72
N ALA A 134 -25.80 16.16 13.71
CA ALA A 134 -26.79 16.93 12.96
C ALA A 134 -28.08 17.21 13.75
N SER A 135 -28.30 16.56 14.90
CA SER A 135 -29.44 16.82 15.78
C SER A 135 -29.28 18.08 16.64
N GLU A 136 -28.08 18.64 16.69
CA GLU A 136 -27.72 19.79 17.50
C GLU A 136 -27.42 21.02 16.63
N ALA A 137 -27.74 22.21 17.14
CA ALA A 137 -27.38 23.47 16.50
C ALA A 137 -26.02 23.93 17.00
N TRP A 138 -24.97 23.77 16.19
CA TRP A 138 -23.60 24.12 16.54
C TRP A 138 -23.22 25.51 16.03
N THR A 139 -22.53 26.29 16.88
CA THR A 139 -21.88 27.56 16.54
C THR A 139 -20.41 27.49 16.94
N GLN A 140 -19.54 28.12 16.16
CA GLN A 140 -18.11 28.13 16.45
C GLN A 140 -17.82 29.16 17.54
N ASP A 141 -17.07 28.77 18.57
CA ASP A 141 -16.59 29.68 19.60
C ASP A 141 -15.25 30.28 19.17
N PRO A 142 -15.18 31.61 18.90
CA PRO A 142 -13.96 32.26 18.43
C PRO A 142 -12.86 32.33 19.51
N SER A 143 -13.17 32.00 20.77
CA SER A 143 -12.20 32.05 21.86
C SER A 143 -11.48 30.72 22.11
N THR A 144 -12.09 29.59 21.74
CA THR A 144 -11.52 28.25 21.99
C THR A 144 -11.39 27.38 20.72
N ASP A 145 -11.82 27.88 19.56
CA ASP A 145 -11.90 27.16 18.29
C ASP A 145 -12.78 25.89 18.31
N ASP A 146 -13.53 25.67 19.39
CA ASP A 146 -14.49 24.57 19.53
C ASP A 146 -15.86 24.93 18.93
N TRP A 147 -16.66 23.90 18.64
CA TRP A 147 -18.08 24.05 18.38
C TRP A 147 -18.86 23.94 19.67
N LYS A 148 -19.87 24.80 19.87
CA LYS A 148 -20.78 24.75 21.02
C LYS A 148 -22.25 24.84 20.61
N THR A 149 -23.13 24.28 21.42
CA THR A 149 -24.59 24.44 21.25
C THR A 149 -25.11 25.67 21.97
N GLU A 150 -26.33 26.07 21.65
CA GLU A 150 -27.06 27.03 22.47
C GLU A 150 -27.32 26.45 23.89
N PRO A 151 -27.31 27.29 24.94
CA PRO A 151 -27.59 26.83 26.30
C PRO A 151 -29.03 26.33 26.46
N VAL A 152 -29.19 25.06 26.84
CA VAL A 152 -30.50 24.47 27.13
C VAL A 152 -30.73 24.43 28.64
N ARG A 153 -31.85 25.00 29.10
CA ARG A 153 -32.23 24.98 30.54
C ARG A 153 -33.20 23.85 30.84
N THR A 154 -32.89 23.04 31.84
CA THR A 154 -33.79 21.98 32.33
C THR A 154 -34.06 22.15 33.82
N LEU A 155 -35.28 21.85 34.25
CA LEU A 155 -35.69 22.00 35.64
C LEU A 155 -35.20 20.82 36.47
N ARG A 156 -34.59 21.09 37.62
CA ARG A 156 -34.32 20.10 38.65
C ARG A 156 -35.41 20.14 39.71
N THR A 157 -36.11 19.02 39.89
CA THR A 157 -37.07 18.83 40.98
C THR A 157 -36.45 17.99 42.09
N LYS A 158 -36.96 18.16 43.31
CA LYS A 158 -36.66 17.32 44.47
C LYS A 158 -37.97 16.83 45.06
N LYS A 159 -38.06 15.53 45.33
CA LYS A 159 -39.17 14.95 46.08
C LYS A 159 -39.10 15.39 47.53
N VAL A 160 -40.12 16.11 47.97
CA VAL A 160 -40.27 16.56 49.34
C VAL A 160 -41.46 15.79 49.94
N PRO A 161 -41.28 15.08 51.07
CA PRO A 161 -42.39 14.40 51.72
C PRO A 161 -43.36 15.43 52.30
N ARG A 162 -44.64 15.27 51.97
CA ARG A 162 -45.77 16.05 52.48
C ARG A 162 -46.72 15.11 53.20
N ASN A 163 -47.33 15.62 54.26
CA ASN A 163 -48.32 14.86 55.03
C ASN A 163 -49.72 15.28 54.55
N HIS A 164 -50.50 14.33 54.04
CA HIS A 164 -51.93 14.52 53.80
C HIS A 164 -52.73 13.85 54.91
N VAL A 165 -53.52 14.63 55.64
CA VAL A 165 -54.45 14.10 56.64
C VAL A 165 -55.69 13.64 55.90
N LYS A 166 -55.87 12.31 55.77
CA LYS A 166 -57.05 11.71 55.14
C LYS A 166 -58.30 11.81 56.01
N ALA A 167 -58.10 11.73 57.32
CA ALA A 167 -59.15 11.90 58.32
C ALA A 167 -58.57 12.58 59.56
N GLU A 168 -59.25 13.63 60.04
CA GLU A 168 -58.85 14.36 61.24
C GLU A 168 -58.99 13.48 62.49
N ALA A 169 -58.23 13.80 63.53
CA ALA A 169 -58.32 13.08 64.80
C ALA A 169 -59.69 13.32 65.44
N THR A 170 -60.28 12.25 66.00
CA THR A 170 -61.47 12.33 66.85
C THR A 170 -61.07 11.95 68.28
N GLU A 171 -61.91 12.22 69.29
CA GLU A 171 -61.62 11.86 70.69
C GLU A 171 -61.23 10.39 70.91
N LYS A 172 -61.68 9.48 70.03
CA LYS A 172 -61.46 8.04 70.18
C LYS A 172 -60.47 7.45 69.17
N HIS A 173 -60.05 8.21 68.15
CA HIS A 173 -59.15 7.71 67.10
C HIS A 173 -58.15 8.78 66.63
N PRO A 174 -56.85 8.44 66.51
CA PRO A 174 -55.84 9.36 66.02
C PRO A 174 -56.04 9.70 64.54
N ALA A 175 -55.51 10.84 64.10
CA ALA A 175 -55.56 11.26 62.71
C ALA A 175 -54.94 10.21 61.79
N GLN A 176 -55.60 9.94 60.66
CA GLN A 176 -55.04 9.09 59.62
C GLN A 176 -54.25 9.97 58.66
N VAL A 177 -52.93 9.85 58.71
CA VAL A 177 -52.01 10.63 57.88
C VAL A 177 -51.34 9.70 56.87
N GLU A 178 -51.36 10.08 55.60
CA GLU A 178 -50.57 9.45 54.55
C GLU A 178 -49.44 10.39 54.13
N VAL A 179 -48.23 9.86 54.04
CA VAL A 179 -47.09 10.58 53.48
C VAL A 179 -47.11 10.37 51.96
N TYR A 180 -47.16 11.45 51.21
CA TYR A 180 -46.96 11.44 49.76
C TYR A 180 -45.79 12.35 49.39
N TYR A 181 -45.19 12.12 48.23
CA TYR A 181 -44.07 12.91 47.76
C TYR A 181 -44.54 13.92 46.72
N GLU A 182 -44.24 15.20 46.96
CA GLU A 182 -44.45 16.28 46.01
C GLU A 182 -43.12 16.60 45.31
N ASP A 183 -43.13 16.69 43.98
CA ASP A 183 -41.96 17.10 43.20
C ASP A 183 -41.88 18.63 43.15
N VAL A 184 -41.02 19.20 44.00
CA VAL A 184 -40.85 20.66 44.08
C VAL A 184 -39.69 21.10 43.18
N PRO A 185 -39.85 22.14 42.32
CA PRO A 185 -38.76 22.77 41.59
C PRO A 185 -37.70 23.33 42.55
N VAL A 186 -36.44 22.90 42.43
CA VAL A 186 -35.34 23.35 43.32
C VAL A 186 -34.23 24.10 42.58
N GLY A 187 -34.25 24.12 41.24
CA GLY A 187 -33.27 24.88 40.45
C GLY A 187 -33.32 24.53 38.97
N TYR A 188 -32.37 25.08 38.21
CA TYR A 188 -32.21 24.83 36.78
C TYR A 188 -30.79 24.34 36.48
N TRP A 189 -30.67 23.32 35.64
CA TRP A 189 -29.42 23.03 34.95
C TRP A 189 -29.37 23.85 33.67
N THR A 190 -28.22 24.42 33.34
CA THR A 190 -27.97 25.02 32.03
C THR A 190 -26.88 24.19 31.38
N THR A 191 -27.19 23.54 30.27
CA THR A 191 -26.28 22.65 29.56
C THR A 191 -25.85 23.30 28.25
N VAL A 192 -24.54 23.39 28.05
CA VAL A 192 -23.90 23.72 26.77
C VAL A 192 -23.05 22.52 26.39
N LYS A 193 -23.24 21.97 25.19
CA LYS A 193 -22.38 20.91 24.66
C LYS A 193 -21.25 21.55 23.87
N PHE A 194 -20.07 20.91 23.91
CA PHE A 194 -18.89 21.32 23.17
C PHE A 194 -18.39 20.15 22.31
N SER A 195 -17.79 20.44 21.15
CA SER A 195 -17.27 19.43 20.24
C SER A 195 -16.08 19.96 19.43
N GLY A 196 -15.04 19.13 19.31
CA GLY A 196 -13.92 19.34 18.38
C GLY A 196 -14.11 18.63 17.03
N ALA A 197 -15.30 18.05 16.78
CA ALA A 197 -15.61 17.42 15.49
C ALA A 197 -15.78 18.48 14.39
N LEU A 198 -15.66 18.06 13.13
CA LEU A 198 -15.77 18.97 11.98
C LEU A 198 -17.20 19.05 11.44
N PRO A 199 -17.62 20.18 10.84
CA PRO A 199 -18.81 20.20 10.01
C PRO A 199 -18.69 19.21 8.85
N ALA A 200 -19.77 18.50 8.53
CA ALA A 200 -19.82 17.53 7.42
C ALA A 200 -19.33 18.15 6.10
N ARG A 201 -19.75 19.38 5.83
CA ARG A 201 -19.33 20.17 4.67
C ARG A 201 -17.81 20.30 4.59
N ARG A 202 -17.14 20.57 5.71
CA ARG A 202 -15.68 20.76 5.74
C ARG A 202 -14.96 19.45 5.40
N VAL A 203 -15.43 18.32 5.93
CA VAL A 203 -14.86 17.00 5.61
C VAL A 203 -15.02 16.71 4.12
N ASN A 204 -16.19 16.98 3.54
CA ASN A 204 -16.44 16.79 2.10
C ASN A 204 -15.53 17.68 1.24
N GLU A 205 -15.37 18.96 1.59
CA GLU A 205 -14.45 19.87 0.89
C GLU A 205 -13.00 19.37 0.91
N LEU A 206 -12.56 18.77 2.02
CA LEU A 206 -11.21 18.18 2.13
C LEU A 206 -11.09 16.93 1.27
N LEU A 207 -12.10 16.05 1.28
CA LEU A 207 -12.13 14.85 0.44
C LEU A 207 -12.07 15.20 -1.04
N ASP A 208 -12.91 16.14 -1.50
CA ASP A 208 -12.92 16.58 -2.89
C ASP A 208 -11.55 17.11 -3.34
N ARG A 209 -10.87 17.89 -2.48
CA ARG A 209 -9.52 18.40 -2.76
C ARG A 209 -8.49 17.27 -2.84
N ILE A 210 -8.57 16.28 -1.95
CA ILE A 210 -7.67 15.12 -1.98
C ILE A 210 -7.90 14.31 -3.25
N GLU A 211 -9.14 14.09 -3.66
CA GLU A 211 -9.49 13.32 -4.85
C GLU A 211 -8.99 13.99 -6.14
N ARG A 212 -9.14 15.33 -6.26
CA ARG A 212 -8.54 16.08 -7.38
C ARG A 212 -7.03 15.94 -7.42
N LEU A 213 -6.37 16.03 -6.26
CA LEU A 213 -4.92 15.88 -6.17
C LEU A 213 -4.49 14.44 -6.51
N GLN A 214 -5.23 13.41 -6.08
CA GLN A 214 -4.97 12.01 -6.44
C GLN A 214 -5.02 11.81 -7.95
N GLN A 215 -6.05 12.36 -8.62
CA GLN A 215 -6.15 12.30 -10.07
C GLN A 215 -4.96 12.98 -10.75
N ALA A 216 -4.61 14.19 -10.33
CA ALA A 216 -3.46 14.93 -10.87
C ALA A 216 -2.14 14.17 -10.71
N VAL A 217 -1.88 13.58 -9.54
CA VAL A 217 -0.68 12.76 -9.28
C VAL A 217 -0.67 11.53 -10.17
N LYS A 218 -1.81 10.87 -10.37
CA LYS A 218 -1.92 9.72 -11.25
C LYS A 218 -1.59 10.09 -12.71
N PHE A 219 -2.13 11.20 -13.22
CA PHE A 219 -1.81 11.68 -14.57
C PHE A 219 -0.33 12.03 -14.70
N ALA A 220 0.23 12.78 -13.75
CA ALA A 220 1.66 13.10 -13.73
C ALA A 220 2.52 11.83 -13.73
N ARG A 221 2.12 10.80 -12.97
CA ARG A 221 2.84 9.52 -12.94
C ARG A 221 2.81 8.82 -14.30
N GLU A 222 1.67 8.81 -14.98
CA GLU A 222 1.56 8.22 -16.32
C GLU A 222 2.39 9.01 -17.35
N GLU A 223 2.42 10.34 -17.26
CA GLU A 223 3.24 11.19 -18.11
C GLU A 223 4.74 10.92 -17.91
N ALA A 224 5.21 10.89 -16.65
CA ALA A 224 6.59 10.56 -16.33
C ALA A 224 6.97 9.16 -16.83
N ASN A 225 6.07 8.17 -16.71
CA ASN A 225 6.29 6.82 -17.22
C ASN A 225 6.23 6.71 -18.75
N ALA A 226 5.70 7.72 -19.44
CA ALA A 226 5.67 7.79 -20.90
C ALA A 226 6.98 8.37 -21.48
N ALA A 227 7.93 8.78 -20.63
CA ALA A 227 9.25 9.23 -21.04
C ALA A 227 9.97 8.17 -21.88
N GLU A 228 10.65 8.64 -22.92
CA GLU A 228 11.54 7.81 -23.73
C GLU A 228 12.76 7.41 -22.90
N VAL A 229 13.23 6.18 -23.10
CA VAL A 229 14.36 5.64 -22.35
C VAL A 229 15.51 5.26 -23.28
N ALA A 230 16.73 5.45 -22.79
CA ALA A 230 17.94 4.96 -23.41
C ALA A 230 18.24 3.54 -22.90
N ASP A 231 18.25 2.56 -23.80
CA ASP A 231 18.61 1.18 -23.49
C ASP A 231 20.01 1.11 -22.89
N GLN A 232 20.12 0.53 -21.70
CA GLN A 232 21.39 0.30 -21.02
C GLN A 232 21.94 -1.08 -21.37
N ARG A 233 23.24 -1.15 -21.64
CA ARG A 233 24.00 -2.37 -21.98
C ARG A 233 24.99 -2.71 -20.86
N ALA A 234 24.45 -2.92 -19.66
CA ALA A 234 25.25 -3.17 -18.47
C ALA A 234 25.64 -4.65 -18.32
N GLY A 235 24.89 -5.56 -18.95
CA GLY A 235 25.13 -7.01 -18.84
C GLY A 235 26.42 -7.44 -19.53
N ASP A 236 26.64 -7.02 -20.78
CA ASP A 236 27.81 -7.45 -21.56
C ASP A 236 29.14 -7.15 -20.84
N PRO A 237 29.42 -5.91 -20.35
CA PRO A 237 30.65 -5.63 -19.62
C PRO A 237 30.84 -6.50 -18.37
N VAL A 238 29.75 -6.80 -17.65
CA VAL A 238 29.81 -7.61 -16.43
C VAL A 238 30.16 -9.06 -16.77
N PHE A 239 29.50 -9.66 -17.75
CA PHE A 239 29.73 -11.07 -18.07
C PHE A 239 30.99 -11.31 -18.89
N SER A 240 31.42 -10.36 -19.73
CA SER A 240 32.74 -10.40 -20.35
C SER A 240 33.86 -10.35 -19.30
N TYR A 241 33.69 -9.59 -18.21
CA TYR A 241 34.64 -9.62 -17.11
C TYR A 241 34.65 -10.98 -16.37
N LEU A 242 33.46 -11.56 -16.14
CA LEU A 242 33.33 -12.81 -15.37
C LEU A 242 33.78 -14.06 -16.13
N PHE A 243 33.50 -14.12 -17.44
CA PHE A 243 33.66 -15.35 -18.23
C PHE A 243 34.63 -15.22 -19.42
N GLY A 244 35.18 -14.03 -19.66
CA GLY A 244 36.12 -13.75 -20.76
C GLY A 244 35.42 -13.61 -22.10
#